data_AF-A0A1L7I358-F1
#
_entry.id   AF-A0A1L7I358-F1
#
_cell.length_a   1.000
_cell.length_b   1.000
_cell.length_c   1.000
_cell.angle_alpha   90.00
_cell.angle_beta   90.00
_cell.angle_gamma   90.00
#
_symmetry.space_group_name_H-M   'P 1'
#
loop_
_entity.id
_entity.type
_entity.pdbx_description
1 polymer ?
#
loop_
_entity_poly.entity_id
_entity_poly.type
_entity_poly.pdbx_seq_one_letter_code
_entity_poly.pdbx_strand_id
1 'polypeptide(L)'
;MIKWLAAVFGYMYARFPGAILGFIIGTLLDNYVRSSGGIFSSLFSERKPEVSPGDFELNLLSLCSIVIKADGHVSQTELDYVRAYFVRAYGKERANATFRTFNEVVKNRQVSASRIARYLAARTKYPTRLQIVHFLFGIAQADGRVSESESNVIREIAGYLQLGRSDFESIKAMFFKNTDSAYTILEIDKNATDAEVKKAYRKMAKKYHPDKLGHMDEAYRKGAEEKFRKVQEAYEQIQKERGF
;
A
#
# COMPACT_ATOMS: atom_id res chain seq x y z
N MET A 1 -12.66 24.25 27.13
CA MET A 1 -13.61 25.11 27.88
C MET A 1 -15.05 24.75 27.51
N ILE A 2 -15.28 24.16 26.34
CA ILE A 2 -16.61 23.87 25.80
C ILE A 2 -17.29 22.72 26.56
N LYS A 3 -16.53 21.75 27.09
CA LYS A 3 -17.09 20.64 27.88
C LYS A 3 -17.83 21.05 29.15
N TRP A 4 -17.37 22.10 29.84
CA TRP A 4 -18.01 22.60 31.05
C TRP A 4 -19.25 23.45 30.73
N LEU A 5 -19.20 24.22 29.63
CA LEU A 5 -20.35 24.99 29.14
C LEU A 5 -21.50 24.07 28.68
N ALA A 6 -21.18 22.99 27.95
CA ALA A 6 -22.16 22.01 27.50
C ALA A 6 -22.76 21.21 28.67
N ALA A 7 -21.98 20.91 29.71
CA ALA A 7 -22.47 20.27 30.93
C ALA A 7 -23.46 21.18 31.69
N VAL A 8 -23.17 22.49 31.79
CA VAL A 8 -24.07 23.47 32.43
C VAL A 8 -25.37 23.61 31.62
N PHE A 9 -25.29 23.68 30.29
CA PHE A 9 -26.47 23.72 29.42
C PHE A 9 -27.32 22.44 29.53
N GLY A 10 -26.68 21.28 29.56
CA GLY A 10 -27.35 20.00 29.77
C GLY A 10 -28.04 19.93 31.14
N TYR A 11 -27.41 20.48 32.18
CA TYR A 11 -27.99 20.57 33.52
C TYR A 11 -29.26 21.44 33.56
N MET A 12 -29.28 22.55 32.83
CA MET A 12 -30.44 23.44 32.81
C MET A 12 -31.70 22.78 32.23
N TYR A 13 -31.56 21.85 31.28
CA TYR A 13 -32.70 21.23 30.61
C TYR A 13 -33.12 19.89 31.22
N ALA A 14 -32.17 19.10 31.75
CA ALA A 14 -32.45 17.76 32.25
C ALA A 14 -31.76 17.44 33.59
N ARG A 15 -31.36 18.47 34.37
CA ARG A 15 -30.71 18.35 35.68
C ARG A 15 -29.51 17.41 35.64
N PHE A 16 -29.32 16.56 36.65
CA PHE A 16 -28.12 15.75 36.80
C PHE A 16 -27.84 14.79 35.60
N PRO A 17 -28.82 14.04 35.06
CA PRO A 17 -28.60 13.26 33.83
C PRO A 17 -28.20 14.10 32.62
N GLY A 18 -28.81 15.28 32.48
CA GLY A 18 -28.50 16.22 31.40
C GLY A 18 -27.08 16.76 31.47
N ALA A 19 -26.56 17.00 32.67
CA ALA A 19 -25.17 17.46 32.86
C ALA A 19 -24.15 16.43 32.39
N ILE A 20 -24.41 15.14 32.63
CA ILE A 20 -23.54 14.04 32.20
C ILE A 20 -23.53 13.94 30.67
N LEU A 21 -24.71 13.96 30.05
CA LEU A 21 -24.85 13.98 28.59
C LEU A 21 -24.19 15.20 27.95
N GLY A 22 -24.41 16.39 28.52
CA GLY A 22 -23.79 17.63 28.09
C GLY A 22 -22.27 17.62 28.21
N PHE A 23 -21.73 17.03 29.29
CA PHE A 23 -20.30 16.85 29.46
C PHE A 23 -19.71 15.87 28.42
N ILE A 24 -20.40 14.77 28.14
CA ILE A 24 -19.97 13.78 27.13
C ILE A 24 -19.95 14.43 25.74
N ILE A 25 -21.04 15.10 25.34
CA ILE A 25 -21.13 15.80 24.05
C ILE A 25 -20.10 16.92 23.95
N GLY A 26 -19.95 17.72 25.01
CA GLY A 26 -18.97 18.79 25.06
C GLY A 26 -17.51 18.29 25.04
N THR A 27 -17.25 17.08 25.55
CA THR A 27 -15.93 16.42 25.45
C THR A 27 -15.68 15.92 24.03
N LEU A 28 -16.69 15.38 23.34
CA LEU A 28 -16.60 15.02 21.93
C LEU A 28 -16.38 16.25 21.03
N LEU A 29 -17.02 17.37 21.35
CA LEU A 29 -16.85 18.63 20.62
C LEU A 29 -15.51 19.32 20.93
N ASP A 30 -15.06 19.34 22.20
CA ASP A 30 -13.72 19.82 22.56
C ASP A 30 -12.65 18.94 21.87
N ASN A 31 -12.88 17.63 21.69
CA ASN A 31 -11.99 16.75 20.92
C ASN A 31 -12.04 17.02 19.41
N TYR A 32 -13.18 17.42 18.86
CA TYR A 32 -13.33 17.80 17.46
C TYR A 32 -12.70 19.17 17.14
N VAL A 33 -12.83 20.14 18.04
CA VAL A 33 -12.19 21.47 17.91
C VAL A 33 -10.68 21.40 18.22
N ARG A 34 -10.25 20.53 19.14
CA ARG A 34 -8.82 20.19 19.29
C ARG A 34 -8.28 19.36 18.12
N SER A 35 -9.16 18.67 17.38
CA SER A 35 -8.81 17.89 16.18
C SER A 35 -8.55 18.76 14.94
N SER A 36 -9.12 19.98 14.83
CA SER A 36 -8.80 20.88 13.71
C SER A 36 -7.46 21.63 13.83
N GLY A 37 -6.81 21.58 15.00
CA GLY A 37 -5.52 22.27 15.24
C GLY A 37 -4.45 21.47 16.00
N GLY A 38 -4.73 20.23 16.45
CA GLY A 38 -3.87 19.50 17.38
C GLY A 38 -3.48 18.07 16.98
N ILE A 39 -4.01 17.52 15.88
CA ILE A 39 -3.60 16.19 15.39
C ILE A 39 -2.19 16.22 14.79
N PHE A 40 -1.74 17.37 14.27
CA PHE A 40 -0.42 17.48 13.66
C PHE A 40 0.71 17.62 14.69
N SER A 41 0.46 18.15 15.90
CA SER A 41 1.49 18.28 16.95
C SER A 41 1.75 16.97 17.70
N SER A 42 0.79 16.05 17.75
CA SER A 42 1.01 14.71 18.33
C SER A 42 1.64 13.71 17.35
N LEU A 43 1.58 13.99 16.03
CA LEU A 43 2.28 13.20 15.00
C LEU A 43 3.81 13.39 15.00
N PHE A 44 4.33 14.39 15.72
CA PHE A 44 5.77 14.66 15.88
C PHE A 44 6.30 14.47 17.31
N SER A 45 5.50 13.90 18.23
CA SER A 45 6.03 13.45 19.53
C SER A 45 6.47 12.01 19.45
N GLU A 46 7.74 11.75 19.74
CA GLU A 46 8.27 10.41 20.00
C GLU A 46 7.41 9.70 21.04
N ARG A 47 6.64 8.67 20.63
CA ARG A 47 6.48 7.39 21.34
C ARG A 47 5.61 6.39 20.55
N LYS A 48 6.23 5.22 20.29
CA LYS A 48 5.74 3.90 19.83
C LYS A 48 5.51 3.64 18.32
N PRO A 49 5.69 2.37 17.85
CA PRO A 49 6.28 2.08 16.53
C PRO A 49 5.34 1.38 15.54
N GLU A 50 4.03 1.58 15.62
CA GLU A 50 3.07 0.99 14.67
C GLU A 50 2.46 2.07 13.77
N VAL A 51 2.34 1.77 12.47
CA VAL A 51 1.59 2.62 11.53
C VAL A 51 0.11 2.45 11.87
N SER A 52 -0.59 3.54 12.16
CA SER A 52 -2.06 3.48 12.23
C SER A 52 -2.57 2.98 10.88
N PRO A 53 -3.50 2.02 10.81
CA PRO A 53 -4.02 1.50 9.54
C PRO A 53 -4.43 2.59 8.54
N GLY A 54 -4.98 3.72 9.02
CA GLY A 54 -5.29 4.89 8.18
C GLY A 54 -4.06 5.63 7.61
N ASP A 55 -2.96 5.71 8.38
CA ASP A 55 -1.71 6.33 7.90
C ASP A 55 -1.08 5.48 6.80
N PHE A 56 -1.16 4.15 6.93
CA PHE A 56 -0.65 3.23 5.90
C PHE A 56 -1.39 3.39 4.59
N GLU A 57 -2.73 3.42 4.64
CA GLU A 57 -3.60 3.64 3.48
C GLU A 57 -3.31 4.95 2.76
N LEU A 58 -3.18 6.05 3.51
CA LEU A 58 -2.87 7.36 2.94
C LEU A 58 -1.49 7.42 2.31
N ASN A 59 -0.49 6.79 2.94
CA ASN A 59 0.86 6.68 2.40
C ASN A 59 0.88 5.83 1.12
N LEU A 60 0.15 4.71 1.10
CA LEU A 60 0.03 3.86 -0.08
C LEU A 60 -0.65 4.62 -1.23
N LEU A 61 -1.79 5.27 -0.97
CA LEU A 61 -2.50 6.07 -1.96
C LEU A 61 -1.64 7.21 -2.50
N SER A 62 -0.80 7.79 -1.64
CA SER A 62 0.18 8.80 -2.04
C SER A 62 1.25 8.25 -2.98
N LEU A 63 1.78 7.04 -2.73
CA LEU A 63 2.69 6.39 -3.68
C LEU A 63 1.99 6.08 -5.01
N CYS A 64 0.74 5.62 -4.99
CA CYS A 64 -0.05 5.41 -6.21
C CYS A 64 -0.16 6.70 -7.03
N SER A 65 -0.50 7.83 -6.39
CA SER A 65 -0.59 9.11 -7.08
C SER A 65 0.73 9.59 -7.67
N ILE A 66 1.88 9.20 -7.10
CA ILE A 66 3.18 9.57 -7.65
C ILE A 66 3.44 8.76 -8.93
N VAL A 67 3.13 7.46 -8.92
CA VAL A 67 3.27 6.58 -10.10
C VAL A 67 2.36 7.03 -11.24
N ILE A 68 1.06 7.22 -10.97
CA ILE A 68 0.05 7.65 -11.95
C ILE A 68 0.38 9.02 -12.58
N LYS A 69 1.20 9.85 -11.93
CA LYS A 69 1.60 11.17 -12.44
C LYS A 69 2.97 11.16 -13.12
N ALA A 70 3.65 10.02 -13.18
CA ALA A 70 5.05 9.92 -13.59
C ALA A 70 5.28 10.33 -15.06
N ASP A 71 4.34 10.01 -15.95
CA ASP A 71 4.40 10.31 -17.38
C ASP A 71 3.65 11.61 -17.77
N GLY A 72 3.12 12.32 -16.78
CA GLY A 72 2.34 13.55 -16.95
C GLY A 72 0.88 13.34 -17.37
N HIS A 73 0.43 12.11 -17.60
CA HIS A 73 -0.94 11.79 -18.02
C HIS A 73 -1.64 10.92 -16.99
N VAL A 74 -2.68 11.45 -16.36
CA VAL A 74 -3.46 10.69 -15.38
C VAL A 74 -4.51 9.85 -16.11
N SER A 75 -4.35 8.52 -16.11
CA SER A 75 -5.33 7.60 -16.70
C SER A 75 -6.49 7.31 -15.76
N GLN A 76 -7.73 7.39 -16.26
CA GLN A 76 -8.92 7.03 -15.48
C GLN A 76 -8.90 5.54 -15.12
N THR A 77 -8.37 4.68 -15.98
CA THR A 77 -8.26 3.24 -15.75
C THR A 77 -7.38 2.91 -14.55
N GLU A 78 -6.27 3.64 -14.37
CA GLU A 78 -5.40 3.47 -13.21
C GLU A 78 -6.08 3.96 -11.91
N LEU A 79 -6.77 5.11 -11.97
CA LEU A 79 -7.53 5.62 -10.84
C LEU A 79 -8.64 4.65 -10.41
N ASP A 80 -9.33 4.06 -11.38
CA ASP A 80 -10.38 3.07 -11.14
C ASP A 80 -9.80 1.77 -10.56
N TYR A 81 -8.63 1.34 -11.04
CA TYR A 81 -7.91 0.21 -10.47
C TYR A 81 -7.55 0.45 -8.99
N VAL A 82 -6.98 1.61 -8.67
CA VAL A 82 -6.65 1.99 -7.27
C VAL A 82 -7.92 2.02 -6.42
N ARG A 83 -8.99 2.64 -6.92
CA ARG A 83 -10.27 2.71 -6.18
C ARG A 83 -10.84 1.31 -5.93
N ALA A 84 -10.90 0.46 -6.95
CA ALA A 84 -11.41 -0.90 -6.84
C ALA A 84 -10.59 -1.71 -5.82
N TYR A 85 -9.27 -1.57 -5.83
CA TYR A 85 -8.39 -2.19 -4.85
C TYR A 85 -8.71 -1.75 -3.43
N PHE A 86 -8.77 -0.44 -3.16
CA PHE A 86 -9.02 0.08 -1.81
C PHE A 86 -10.43 -0.28 -1.30
N VAL A 87 -11.44 -0.24 -2.17
CA VAL A 87 -12.81 -0.67 -1.80
C VAL A 87 -12.84 -2.16 -1.45
N ARG A 88 -12.17 -3.00 -2.23
CA ARG A 88 -12.07 -4.45 -1.96
C ARG A 88 -11.26 -4.76 -0.70
N ALA A 89 -10.24 -3.94 -0.42
CA ALA A 89 -9.34 -4.11 0.73
C ALA A 89 -9.96 -3.70 2.06
N TYR A 90 -10.62 -2.53 2.08
CA TYR A 90 -10.95 -1.82 3.31
C TYR A 90 -12.45 -1.53 3.46
N GLY A 91 -13.25 -1.84 2.44
CA GLY A 91 -14.66 -1.46 2.36
C GLY A 91 -14.87 -0.07 1.76
N LYS A 92 -16.08 0.16 1.26
CA LYS A 92 -16.44 1.37 0.50
C LYS A 92 -16.33 2.64 1.35
N GLU A 93 -16.82 2.61 2.58
CA GLU A 93 -16.87 3.76 3.49
C GLU A 93 -15.46 4.23 3.86
N ARG A 94 -14.60 3.28 4.24
CA ARG A 94 -13.22 3.55 4.64
C ARG A 94 -12.37 4.00 3.46
N ALA A 95 -12.48 3.33 2.32
CA ALA A 95 -11.82 3.77 1.08
C ALA A 95 -12.22 5.21 0.74
N ASN A 96 -13.51 5.54 0.76
CA ASN A 96 -13.99 6.89 0.47
C ASN A 96 -13.44 7.94 1.45
N ALA A 97 -13.33 7.60 2.75
CA ALA A 97 -12.71 8.48 3.73
C ALA A 97 -11.24 8.74 3.40
N THR A 98 -10.47 7.70 3.08
CA THR A 98 -9.06 7.81 2.67
C THR A 98 -8.90 8.68 1.42
N PHE A 99 -9.75 8.50 0.40
CA PHE A 99 -9.72 9.34 -0.81
C PHE A 99 -10.08 10.80 -0.55
N ARG A 100 -11.04 11.08 0.35
CA ARG A 100 -11.36 12.47 0.76
C ARG A 100 -10.16 13.13 1.42
N THR A 101 -9.59 12.48 2.43
CA THR A 101 -8.40 12.98 3.14
C THR A 101 -7.23 13.20 2.17
N PHE A 102 -7.02 12.29 1.23
CA PHE A 102 -6.00 12.45 0.19
C PHE A 102 -6.25 13.70 -0.68
N ASN A 103 -7.46 13.88 -1.19
CA ASN A 103 -7.78 15.02 -2.04
C ASN A 103 -7.69 16.37 -1.30
N GLU A 104 -8.06 16.41 -0.03
CA GLU A 104 -8.02 17.61 0.81
C GLU A 104 -6.59 17.99 1.23
N VAL A 105 -5.77 17.00 1.63
CA VAL A 105 -4.48 17.24 2.28
C VAL A 105 -3.30 17.15 1.33
N VAL A 106 -3.41 16.32 0.29
CA VAL A 106 -2.26 15.87 -0.49
C VAL A 106 -2.21 16.52 -1.88
N LYS A 107 -3.35 16.93 -2.44
CA LYS A 107 -3.42 17.56 -3.78
C LYS A 107 -2.58 18.84 -3.91
N ASN A 108 -2.37 19.57 -2.81
CA ASN A 108 -1.66 20.86 -2.78
C ASN A 108 -0.24 20.80 -2.17
N ARG A 109 0.27 19.60 -1.83
CA ARG A 109 1.59 19.43 -1.21
C ARG A 109 2.51 18.66 -2.13
N GLN A 110 3.79 19.02 -2.17
CA GLN A 110 4.81 18.21 -2.82
C GLN A 110 4.99 16.91 -2.01
N VAL A 111 4.44 15.82 -2.53
CA VAL A 111 4.53 14.50 -1.93
C VAL A 111 5.89 13.91 -2.30
N SER A 112 6.73 13.60 -1.30
CA SER A 112 8.02 12.96 -1.55
C SER A 112 7.91 11.44 -1.45
N ALA A 113 8.14 10.75 -2.57
CA ALA A 113 8.26 9.29 -2.63
C ALA A 113 9.25 8.76 -1.58
N SER A 114 10.40 9.44 -1.44
CA SER A 114 11.46 9.00 -0.54
C SER A 114 11.06 9.02 0.93
N ARG A 115 10.34 10.06 1.39
CA ARG A 115 9.88 10.17 2.78
C ARG A 115 8.87 9.08 3.10
N ILE A 116 7.89 8.88 2.22
CA ILE A 116 6.83 7.89 2.41
C ILE A 116 7.42 6.48 2.41
N ALA A 117 8.22 6.15 1.39
CA ALA A 117 8.81 4.83 1.28
C ALA A 117 9.73 4.49 2.45
N ARG A 118 10.57 5.43 2.93
CA ARG A 118 11.39 5.20 4.14
C ARG A 118 10.53 5.04 5.40
N TYR A 119 9.45 5.81 5.53
CA TYR A 119 8.52 5.68 6.65
C TYR A 119 7.87 4.28 6.68
N LEU A 120 7.44 3.79 5.52
CA LEU A 120 6.86 2.45 5.35
C LEU A 120 7.91 1.35 5.57
N ALA A 121 9.13 1.53 5.05
CA ALA A 121 10.22 0.58 5.25
C ALA A 121 10.51 0.37 6.74
N ALA A 122 10.56 1.46 7.52
CA ALA A 122 10.86 1.38 8.96
C ALA A 122 9.80 0.61 9.78
N ARG A 123 8.58 0.43 9.25
CA ARG A 123 7.44 -0.11 10.02
C ARG A 123 6.74 -1.30 9.39
N THR A 124 7.22 -1.77 8.24
CA THR A 124 6.64 -2.92 7.55
C THR A 124 7.68 -4.02 7.38
N LYS A 125 7.20 -5.27 7.42
CA LYS A 125 8.04 -6.44 7.13
C LYS A 125 8.39 -6.46 5.65
N TYR A 126 9.53 -7.05 5.32
CA TYR A 126 10.00 -7.15 3.94
C TYR A 126 8.96 -7.70 2.93
N PRO A 127 8.15 -8.73 3.25
CA PRO A 127 7.08 -9.21 2.35
C PRO A 127 6.02 -8.14 2.02
N THR A 128 5.68 -7.27 2.97
CA THR A 128 4.74 -6.17 2.74
C THR A 128 5.32 -5.16 1.75
N ARG A 129 6.62 -4.87 1.83
CA ARG A 129 7.31 -3.95 0.91
C ARG A 129 7.36 -4.50 -0.51
N LEU A 130 7.60 -5.81 -0.65
CA LEU A 130 7.49 -6.53 -1.91
C LEU A 130 6.08 -6.45 -2.51
N GLN A 131 5.05 -6.50 -1.66
CA GLN A 131 3.65 -6.39 -2.08
C GLN A 131 3.29 -4.98 -2.53
N ILE A 132 3.81 -3.95 -1.86
CA ILE A 132 3.63 -2.54 -2.27
C ILE A 132 4.16 -2.36 -3.70
N VAL A 133 5.38 -2.81 -3.99
CA VAL A 133 5.97 -2.66 -5.33
C VAL A 133 5.21 -3.46 -6.39
N HIS A 134 4.78 -4.69 -6.08
CA HIS A 134 3.92 -5.47 -6.98
C HIS A 134 2.60 -4.75 -7.26
N PHE A 135 1.98 -4.18 -6.24
CA PHE A 135 0.74 -3.40 -6.40
C PHE A 135 0.95 -2.15 -7.27
N LEU A 136 2.05 -1.42 -7.09
CA LEU A 136 2.37 -0.25 -7.92
C LEU A 136 2.53 -0.61 -9.40
N PHE A 137 3.16 -1.75 -9.71
CA PHE A 137 3.19 -2.24 -11.10
C PHE A 137 1.81 -2.71 -11.60
N GLY A 138 0.97 -3.26 -10.73
CA GLY A 138 -0.41 -3.61 -11.06
C GLY A 138 -1.26 -2.40 -11.48
N ILE A 139 -1.01 -1.24 -10.85
CA ILE A 139 -1.63 0.04 -11.23
C ILE A 139 -1.12 0.47 -12.61
N ALA A 140 0.20 0.56 -12.78
CA ALA A 140 0.80 1.01 -14.02
C ALA A 140 0.41 0.13 -15.22
N GLN A 141 0.18 -1.16 -15.00
CA GLN A 141 -0.23 -2.11 -16.03
C GLN A 141 -1.74 -2.06 -16.35
N ALA A 142 -2.55 -1.30 -15.61
CA ALA A 142 -4.01 -1.34 -15.66
C ALA A 142 -4.58 -0.93 -17.03
N ASP A 143 -3.88 -0.06 -17.76
CA ASP A 143 -4.25 0.37 -19.12
C ASP A 143 -3.71 -0.57 -20.24
N GLY A 144 -2.99 -1.63 -19.85
CA GLY A 144 -2.40 -2.60 -20.77
C GLY A 144 -0.89 -2.44 -21.03
N ARG A 145 -0.22 -1.41 -20.51
CA ARG A 145 1.23 -1.24 -20.65
C ARG A 145 1.84 -0.49 -19.48
N VAL A 146 3.05 -0.84 -19.06
CA VAL A 146 3.82 -0.04 -18.08
C VAL A 146 4.79 0.86 -18.85
N SER A 147 4.70 2.18 -18.66
CA SER A 147 5.64 3.13 -19.25
C SER A 147 7.02 3.09 -18.59
N GLU A 148 8.03 3.59 -19.28
CA GLU A 148 9.39 3.70 -18.72
C GLU A 148 9.43 4.69 -17.54
N SER A 149 8.70 5.80 -17.63
CA SER A 149 8.60 6.80 -16.56
C SER A 149 8.04 6.21 -15.27
N GLU A 150 6.95 5.44 -15.35
CA GLU A 150 6.39 4.73 -14.19
C GLU A 150 7.37 3.69 -13.66
N SER A 151 7.98 2.87 -14.53
CA SER A 151 8.97 1.87 -14.12
C SER A 151 10.14 2.48 -13.37
N ASN A 152 10.60 3.67 -13.78
CA ASN A 152 11.68 4.40 -13.12
C ASN A 152 11.26 4.94 -11.75
N VAL A 153 10.06 5.53 -11.64
CA VAL A 153 9.51 5.97 -10.35
C VAL A 153 9.33 4.79 -9.38
N ILE A 154 8.79 3.66 -9.86
CA ILE A 154 8.61 2.45 -9.04
C ILE A 154 9.97 1.91 -8.59
N ARG A 155 11.02 2.01 -9.43
CA ARG A 155 12.40 1.62 -9.06
C ARG A 155 12.95 2.47 -7.92
N GLU A 156 12.75 3.79 -7.97
CA GLU A 156 13.15 4.69 -6.89
C GLU A 156 12.42 4.35 -5.58
N ILE A 157 11.09 4.16 -5.66
CA ILE A 157 10.27 3.74 -4.52
C ILE A 157 10.78 2.42 -3.94
N ALA A 158 11.10 1.43 -4.77
CA ALA A 158 11.65 0.15 -4.35
C ALA A 158 13.00 0.31 -3.61
N GLY A 159 13.86 1.20 -4.11
CA GLY A 159 15.12 1.56 -3.44
C GLY A 159 14.90 2.16 -2.06
N TYR A 160 13.96 3.12 -1.93
CA TYR A 160 13.61 3.70 -0.64
C TYR A 160 12.89 2.74 0.32
N LEU A 161 12.18 1.74 -0.23
CA LEU A 161 11.60 0.62 0.52
C LEU A 161 12.65 -0.43 0.95
N GLN A 162 13.91 -0.25 0.55
CA GLN A 162 15.03 -1.15 0.84
C GLN A 162 14.84 -2.55 0.24
N LEU A 163 14.29 -2.66 -0.98
CA LEU A 163 14.23 -3.94 -1.70
C LEU A 163 15.58 -4.26 -2.34
N GLY A 164 15.92 -5.55 -2.37
CA GLY A 164 17.03 -6.04 -3.17
C GLY A 164 16.77 -5.86 -4.67
N ARG A 165 17.84 -5.63 -5.45
CA ARG A 165 17.75 -5.45 -6.90
C ARG A 165 17.12 -6.66 -7.60
N SER A 166 17.50 -7.87 -7.22
CA SER A 166 16.92 -9.12 -7.74
C SER A 166 15.41 -9.18 -7.56
N ASP A 167 14.93 -8.74 -6.39
CA ASP A 167 13.52 -8.79 -6.02
C ASP A 167 12.70 -7.81 -6.85
N PHE A 168 13.27 -6.61 -7.07
CA PHE A 168 12.66 -5.62 -7.95
C PHE A 168 12.56 -6.13 -9.39
N GLU A 169 13.64 -6.66 -9.95
CA GLU A 169 13.63 -7.19 -11.33
C GLU A 169 12.68 -8.40 -11.46
N SER A 170 12.64 -9.29 -10.47
CA SER A 170 11.68 -10.41 -10.39
C SER A 170 10.23 -9.91 -10.41
N ILE A 171 9.90 -8.89 -9.61
CA ILE A 171 8.56 -8.30 -9.61
C ILE A 171 8.26 -7.62 -10.95
N LYS A 172 9.19 -6.82 -11.46
CA LYS A 172 9.04 -6.12 -12.74
C LYS A 172 8.75 -7.11 -13.87
N ALA A 173 9.49 -8.22 -13.94
CA ALA A 173 9.30 -9.26 -14.95
C ALA A 173 7.91 -9.93 -14.93
N MET A 174 7.12 -9.79 -13.85
CA MET A 174 5.74 -10.27 -13.81
C MET A 174 4.78 -9.43 -14.67
N PHE A 175 5.17 -8.18 -14.99
CA PHE A 175 4.36 -7.21 -15.74
C PHE A 175 4.92 -6.95 -17.14
N PHE A 176 6.23 -7.10 -17.33
CA PHE A 176 6.86 -6.99 -18.65
C PHE A 176 7.06 -8.38 -19.27
N LYS A 177 6.31 -8.69 -20.32
CA LYS A 177 6.53 -9.93 -21.09
C LYS A 177 7.75 -9.75 -22.01
N ASN A 178 8.84 -10.44 -21.70
CA ASN A 178 9.97 -10.64 -22.59
C ASN A 178 10.31 -12.14 -22.67
N THR A 179 11.20 -12.54 -23.58
CA THR A 179 11.54 -13.96 -23.81
C THR A 179 12.08 -14.68 -22.57
N ASP A 180 12.71 -13.94 -21.65
CA ASP A 180 13.40 -14.52 -20.49
C ASP A 180 12.76 -14.11 -19.15
N SER A 181 11.52 -13.63 -19.18
CA SER A 181 10.81 -13.12 -18.00
C SER A 181 10.60 -14.22 -16.97
N ALA A 182 10.35 -15.45 -17.43
CA ALA A 182 10.16 -16.60 -16.55
C ALA A 182 11.39 -16.89 -15.68
N TYR A 183 12.60 -16.85 -16.27
CA TYR A 183 13.86 -17.01 -15.54
C TYR A 183 14.10 -15.86 -14.57
N THR A 184 13.81 -14.63 -15.02
CA THR A 184 13.93 -13.42 -14.20
C THR A 184 12.99 -13.43 -12.99
N ILE A 185 11.74 -13.87 -13.17
CA ILE A 185 10.76 -14.05 -12.09
C ILE A 185 11.30 -15.00 -11.02
N LEU A 186 11.99 -16.07 -11.44
CA LEU A 186 12.62 -17.05 -10.54
C LEU A 186 13.98 -16.61 -9.97
N GLU A 187 14.45 -15.40 -10.30
CA GLU A 187 15.76 -14.86 -9.90
C GLU A 187 16.94 -15.76 -10.33
N ILE A 188 16.88 -16.33 -11.54
CA ILE A 188 17.92 -17.20 -12.11
C ILE A 188 18.28 -16.79 -13.54
N ASP A 189 19.47 -17.22 -13.99
CA ASP A 189 19.92 -17.06 -15.37
C ASP A 189 19.27 -18.10 -16.29
N LYS A 190 19.10 -17.78 -17.57
CA LYS A 190 18.57 -18.72 -18.58
C LYS A 190 19.43 -19.97 -18.74
N ASN A 191 20.73 -19.88 -18.41
CA ASN A 191 21.66 -21.02 -18.46
C ASN A 191 21.62 -21.89 -17.20
N ALA A 192 20.78 -21.57 -16.20
CA ALA A 192 20.63 -22.38 -15.00
C ALA A 192 20.20 -23.82 -15.35
N THR A 193 20.71 -24.80 -14.62
CA THR A 193 20.35 -26.21 -14.75
C THR A 193 18.92 -26.48 -14.26
N ASP A 194 18.28 -27.56 -14.70
CA ASP A 194 16.90 -27.89 -14.26
C ASP A 194 16.78 -28.13 -12.75
N ALA A 195 17.86 -28.63 -12.13
CA ALA A 195 17.95 -28.75 -10.68
C ALA A 195 17.94 -27.38 -9.99
N GLU A 196 18.63 -26.39 -10.56
CA GLU A 196 18.62 -25.01 -10.09
C GLU A 196 17.27 -24.33 -10.30
N VAL A 197 16.60 -24.57 -11.44
CA VAL A 197 15.23 -24.08 -11.70
C VAL A 197 14.26 -24.60 -10.63
N LYS A 198 14.26 -25.92 -10.37
CA LYS A 198 13.42 -26.53 -9.32
C LYS A 198 13.72 -25.96 -7.93
N LYS A 199 15.00 -25.72 -7.62
CA LYS A 199 15.43 -25.12 -6.35
C LYS A 199 14.97 -23.66 -6.24
N ALA A 200 15.09 -22.88 -7.30
CA ALA A 200 14.67 -21.49 -7.37
C ALA A 200 13.15 -21.37 -7.20
N TYR A 201 12.36 -22.21 -7.89
CA TYR A 201 10.92 -22.25 -7.71
C TYR A 201 10.51 -22.45 -6.24
N ARG A 202 11.09 -23.44 -5.55
CA ARG A 202 10.80 -23.68 -4.11
C ARG A 202 11.17 -22.47 -3.24
N LYS A 203 12.30 -21.82 -3.53
CA LYS A 203 12.74 -20.60 -2.82
C LYS A 203 11.73 -19.47 -3.03
N MET A 204 11.29 -19.23 -4.26
CA MET A 204 10.37 -18.15 -4.62
C MET A 204 8.95 -18.41 -4.11
N ALA A 205 8.47 -19.65 -4.21
CA ALA A 205 7.20 -20.09 -3.63
C ALA A 205 7.18 -19.82 -2.11
N LYS A 206 8.25 -20.16 -1.38
CA LYS A 206 8.38 -19.84 0.05
C LYS A 206 8.43 -18.33 0.30
N LYS A 207 9.12 -17.56 -0.54
CA LYS A 207 9.30 -16.11 -0.40
C LYS A 207 7.99 -15.34 -0.59
N TYR A 208 7.16 -15.75 -1.55
CA TYR A 208 5.93 -15.06 -1.94
C TYR A 208 4.66 -15.81 -1.52
N HIS A 209 4.77 -16.82 -0.65
CA HIS A 209 3.61 -17.56 -0.15
C HIS A 209 2.58 -16.62 0.51
N PRO A 210 1.27 -16.75 0.22
CA PRO A 210 0.23 -15.87 0.75
C PRO A 210 0.19 -15.84 2.28
N ASP A 211 0.52 -16.95 2.97
CA ASP A 211 0.58 -17.02 4.44
C ASP A 211 1.49 -15.98 5.08
N LYS A 212 2.54 -15.52 4.40
CA LYS A 212 3.42 -14.46 4.92
C LYS A 212 2.68 -13.15 5.16
N LEU A 213 1.56 -12.95 4.49
CA LEU A 213 0.65 -11.81 4.61
C LEU A 213 -0.72 -12.23 5.16
N GLY A 214 -0.87 -13.43 5.74
CA GLY A 214 -2.15 -13.95 6.23
C GLY A 214 -2.79 -13.17 7.38
N HIS A 215 -2.03 -12.30 8.05
CA HIS A 215 -2.50 -11.38 9.10
C HIS A 215 -2.92 -10.01 8.56
N MET A 216 -2.81 -9.80 7.24
CA MET A 216 -3.15 -8.56 6.55
C MET A 216 -4.54 -8.68 5.91
N ASP A 217 -5.13 -7.55 5.53
CA ASP A 217 -6.45 -7.50 4.92
C ASP A 217 -6.56 -8.32 3.63
N GLU A 218 -7.79 -8.69 3.25
CA GLU A 218 -8.07 -9.62 2.14
C GLU A 218 -7.42 -9.20 0.82
N ALA A 219 -7.30 -7.90 0.54
CA ALA A 219 -6.65 -7.42 -0.67
C ALA A 219 -5.14 -7.68 -0.71
N TYR A 220 -4.45 -7.63 0.44
CA TYR A 220 -3.04 -8.02 0.51
C TYR A 220 -2.87 -9.50 0.26
N ARG A 221 -3.78 -10.31 0.80
CA ARG A 221 -3.82 -11.76 0.55
C ARG A 221 -4.02 -12.05 -0.93
N LYS A 222 -4.97 -11.38 -1.60
CA LYS A 222 -5.20 -11.51 -3.06
C LYS A 222 -3.99 -11.08 -3.89
N GLY A 223 -3.35 -9.96 -3.53
CA GLY A 223 -2.13 -9.53 -4.21
C GLY A 223 -0.97 -10.52 -4.04
N ALA A 224 -0.86 -11.16 -2.87
CA ALA A 224 0.10 -12.23 -2.62
C ALA A 224 -0.21 -13.49 -3.43
N GLU A 225 -1.49 -13.87 -3.53
CA GLU A 225 -1.95 -14.99 -4.36
C GLU A 225 -1.65 -14.76 -5.85
N GLU A 226 -1.92 -13.56 -6.38
CA GLU A 226 -1.58 -13.18 -7.76
C GLU A 226 -0.08 -13.30 -8.01
N LYS A 227 0.73 -12.79 -7.09
CA LYS A 227 2.19 -12.88 -7.16
C LYS A 227 2.69 -14.32 -7.11
N PHE A 228 2.10 -15.13 -6.23
CA PHE A 228 2.41 -16.56 -6.12
C PHE A 228 2.06 -17.30 -7.41
N ARG A 229 0.89 -17.03 -7.98
CA ARG A 229 0.47 -17.58 -9.27
C ARG A 229 1.46 -17.22 -10.38
N LYS A 230 1.98 -15.99 -10.41
CA LYS A 230 3.02 -15.58 -11.38
C LYS A 230 4.31 -16.40 -11.26
N VAL A 231 4.71 -16.79 -10.05
CA VAL A 231 5.85 -17.70 -9.83
C VAL A 231 5.56 -19.09 -10.37
N GLN A 232 4.33 -19.60 -10.19
CA GLN A 232 3.92 -20.90 -10.74
C GLN A 232 3.90 -20.87 -12.27
N GLU A 233 3.24 -19.87 -12.87
CA GLU A 233 3.20 -19.67 -14.33
C GLU A 233 4.61 -19.61 -14.94
N ALA A 234 5.54 -18.91 -14.29
CA ALA A 234 6.94 -18.83 -14.74
C ALA A 234 7.64 -20.19 -14.70
N TYR A 235 7.46 -20.96 -13.63
CA TYR A 235 8.05 -22.29 -13.51
C TYR A 235 7.47 -23.26 -14.56
N GLU A 236 6.15 -23.27 -14.74
CA GLU A 236 5.46 -24.08 -15.75
C GLU A 236 5.92 -23.74 -17.18
N GLN A 237 6.13 -22.45 -17.46
CA GLN A 237 6.66 -22.02 -18.75
C GLN A 237 8.06 -22.58 -19.01
N ILE A 238 8.96 -22.53 -18.02
CA ILE A 238 10.32 -23.09 -18.16
C ILE A 238 10.28 -24.61 -18.32
N GLN A 239 9.43 -25.30 -17.57
CA GLN A 239 9.23 -26.75 -17.73
C GLN A 239 8.78 -27.10 -19.14
N LYS A 240 7.82 -26.34 -19.70
CA LYS A 240 7.34 -26.55 -21.06
C LYS A 240 8.41 -26.25 -22.12
N GLU A 241 9.22 -25.21 -21.91
CA GLU A 241 10.32 -24.83 -22.81
C GLU A 241 11.41 -25.90 -22.87
N ARG A 242 11.74 -26.51 -21.73
CA ARG A 242 12.89 -27.42 -21.58
C ARG A 242 12.55 -28.91 -21.56
N GLY A 243 11.30 -29.27 -21.28
CA GLY A 243 10.79 -30.64 -21.32
C GLY A 243 11.15 -31.51 -20.11
N PHE A 244 10.95 -31.02 -18.87
CA PHE A 244 11.23 -31.76 -17.62
C PHE A 244 10.16 -31.64 -16.52
#